data_AF-A0AA88XUD7-F1
#
_entry.id   AF-A0AA88XUD7-F1
#
_cell.length_a   1.000
_cell.length_b   1.000
_cell.length_c   1.000
_cell.angle_alpha   90.00
_cell.angle_beta   90.00
_cell.angle_gamma   90.00
#
_symmetry.space_group_name_H-M   'P 1'
#
loop_
_entity.id
_entity.type
_entity.pdbx_description
1 polymer ?
#
loop_
_entity_poly.entity_id
_entity_poly.type
_entity_poly.pdbx_seq_one_letter_code
_entity_poly.pdbx_strand_id
1 'polypeptide(L)'
;MHHKPQYRRKTIKGRHEKIYGGEYDIGGSTFGNSGLNNGDNIPCAVCQSTKGIQKLMIPGRVTCTRGWTRQYTGFLATQYGKGHVSSSQYICMDSRPTAADGGHRNDNGALPYPVQAACGALPCPKYRTGKTISCVVCTK
;
A
#
# COMPACT_ATOMS: atom_id res chain seq x y z
N MET A 1 5.16 3.76 10.69
CA MET A 1 5.06 5.03 11.47
C MET A 1 6.45 5.41 11.99
N HIS A 2 6.66 6.66 12.41
CA HIS A 2 7.95 7.06 12.99
C HIS A 2 8.20 6.31 14.32
N HIS A 3 9.40 5.77 14.53
CA HIS A 3 9.74 5.00 15.74
C HIS A 3 9.76 5.83 17.03
N LYS A 4 9.83 7.17 16.91
CA LYS A 4 9.78 8.12 18.03
C LYS A 4 8.69 9.16 17.76
N PRO A 5 7.41 8.88 18.06
CA PRO A 5 6.33 9.83 17.82
C PRO A 5 6.50 11.08 18.72
N GLN A 6 6.18 12.25 18.18
CA GLN A 6 6.14 13.49 18.94
C GLN A 6 4.69 13.87 19.22
N TYR A 7 4.39 14.22 20.47
CA TYR A 7 3.06 14.63 20.90
C TYR A 7 3.06 16.09 21.32
N ARG A 8 1.99 16.82 20.99
CA ARG A 8 1.77 18.16 21.55
C ARG A 8 1.43 18.05 23.03
N ARG A 9 1.80 19.06 23.82
CA ARG A 9 1.50 19.12 25.27
C ARG A 9 0.00 19.01 25.59
N LYS A 10 -0.87 19.53 24.72
CA LYS A 10 -2.33 19.46 24.89
C LYS A 10 -2.91 18.38 24.00
N THR A 11 -3.66 17.46 24.61
CA THR A 11 -4.54 16.52 23.92
C THR A 11 -5.91 17.18 23.70
N ILE A 12 -6.44 17.09 22.48
CA ILE A 12 -7.75 17.62 22.13
C ILE A 12 -8.83 16.75 22.77
N LYS A 13 -9.83 17.34 23.43
CA LYS A 13 -11.00 16.62 23.98
C LYS A 13 -12.11 16.52 22.92
N GLY A 14 -12.87 15.43 22.91
CA GLY A 14 -13.97 15.23 21.96
C GLY A 14 -14.05 13.79 21.43
N ARG A 15 -14.61 13.60 20.24
CA ARG A 15 -14.55 12.35 19.48
C ARG A 15 -13.19 12.23 18.79
N HIS A 16 -12.64 11.02 18.71
CA HIS A 16 -11.35 10.73 18.10
C HIS A 16 -11.46 9.54 17.17
N GLU A 17 -10.65 9.58 16.13
CA GLU A 17 -10.37 8.43 15.29
C GLU A 17 -9.01 7.85 15.64
N LYS A 18 -8.83 6.56 15.35
CA LYS A 18 -7.61 5.82 15.65
C LYS A 18 -6.78 5.63 14.39
N ILE A 19 -5.46 5.66 14.56
CA ILE A 19 -4.50 5.25 13.54
C ILE A 19 -3.90 3.90 13.96
N TYR A 20 -3.83 2.95 13.03
CA TYR A 20 -3.32 1.60 13.27
C TYR A 20 -2.06 1.34 12.43
N GLY A 21 -1.22 0.42 12.90
CA GLY A 21 -0.16 -0.17 12.09
C GLY A 21 -0.76 -0.99 10.95
N GLY A 22 0.00 -1.18 9.87
CA GLY A 22 -0.41 -2.04 8.77
C GLY A 22 0.13 -3.45 8.94
N GLU A 23 -0.63 -4.45 8.53
CA GLU A 23 -0.25 -5.86 8.55
C GLU A 23 -0.70 -6.57 7.27
N TYR A 24 -0.03 -7.66 6.93
CA TYR A 24 -0.47 -8.52 5.84
C TYR A 24 -1.51 -9.53 6.33
N ASP A 25 -2.69 -9.53 5.73
CA ASP A 25 -3.75 -10.52 6.00
C ASP A 25 -4.46 -10.96 4.72
N ILE A 26 -3.70 -11.58 3.81
CA ILE A 26 -4.15 -11.84 2.44
C ILE A 26 -4.23 -13.33 2.07
N GLY A 27 -3.92 -14.24 3.01
CA GLY A 27 -4.03 -15.68 2.82
C GLY A 27 -3.32 -16.21 1.55
N GLY A 28 -2.02 -16.46 1.62
CA GLY A 28 -1.22 -17.02 0.51
C GLY A 28 -0.10 -16.08 0.04
N SER A 29 0.15 -16.03 -1.28
CA SER A 29 1.19 -15.15 -1.83
C SER A 29 0.82 -13.67 -1.68
N THR A 30 1.56 -12.98 -0.84
CA THR A 30 1.37 -11.58 -0.49
C THR A 30 2.11 -10.70 -1.49
N PHE A 31 1.37 -10.09 -2.43
CA PHE A 31 1.91 -9.18 -3.46
C PHE A 31 3.11 -9.73 -4.24
N GLY A 32 3.17 -11.04 -4.49
CA GLY A 32 4.26 -11.69 -5.22
C GLY A 32 5.34 -12.34 -4.34
N ASN A 33 5.25 -12.20 -3.01
CA ASN A 33 6.11 -12.90 -2.05
C ASN A 33 5.32 -13.99 -1.30
N SER A 34 5.80 -15.24 -1.36
CA SER A 34 5.20 -16.37 -0.65
C SER A 34 5.79 -16.62 0.74
N GLY A 35 6.82 -15.88 1.13
CA GLY A 35 7.49 -16.03 2.43
C GLY A 35 6.95 -15.12 3.54
N LEU A 36 5.89 -14.36 3.28
CA LEU A 36 5.24 -13.51 4.28
C LEU A 36 4.09 -14.26 4.95
N ASN A 37 3.99 -14.12 6.26
CA ASN A 37 2.95 -14.75 7.07
C ASN A 37 1.78 -13.80 7.32
N ASN A 38 0.65 -14.38 7.68
CA ASN A 38 -0.48 -13.59 8.18
C ASN A 38 -0.12 -12.92 9.51
N GLY A 39 -0.43 -11.63 9.66
CA GLY A 39 -0.11 -10.82 10.83
C GLY A 39 1.31 -10.27 10.83
N ASP A 40 2.09 -10.47 9.76
CA ASP A 40 3.37 -9.79 9.60
C ASP A 40 3.12 -8.29 9.41
N ASN A 41 3.76 -7.47 10.23
CA ASN A 41 3.69 -6.03 10.13
C ASN A 41 4.32 -5.53 8.82
N ILE A 42 3.64 -4.58 8.18
CA ILE A 42 4.11 -3.89 6.98
C ILE A 42 5.16 -2.85 7.37
N PRO A 43 6.42 -2.98 6.92
CA PRO A 43 7.45 -1.99 7.19
C PRO A 43 7.23 -0.73 6.34
N CYS A 44 7.82 0.39 6.77
CA CYS A 44 7.87 1.61 5.99
C CYS A 44 9.28 2.19 5.96
N ALA A 45 9.69 2.74 4.83
CA ALA A 45 10.96 3.45 4.68
C ALA A 45 10.70 4.90 4.27
N VAL A 46 11.56 5.80 4.75
CA VAL A 46 11.61 7.20 4.30
C VAL A 46 12.88 7.36 3.47
N CYS A 47 12.72 7.74 2.21
CA CYS A 47 13.83 7.94 1.29
C CYS A 47 13.98 9.42 0.98
N GLN A 48 15.21 9.92 0.99
CA GLN A 48 15.54 11.24 0.46
C GLN A 48 15.96 11.09 -1.01
N SER A 49 15.27 11.78 -1.91
CA SER A 49 15.70 11.87 -3.31
C SER A 49 16.53 13.13 -3.52
N THR A 50 17.71 12.98 -4.14
CA THR A 50 18.56 14.10 -4.56
C THR A 50 18.22 14.60 -5.96
N LYS A 51 17.45 13.82 -6.73
CA LYS A 51 16.96 14.14 -8.06
C LYS A 51 15.46 13.86 -8.10
N GLY A 52 14.69 14.94 -8.05
CA GLY A 52 13.27 14.92 -8.31
C GLY A 52 12.39 15.17 -7.10
N ILE A 53 11.69 16.30 -7.16
CA ILE A 53 10.70 16.78 -6.18
C ILE A 53 9.29 16.25 -6.48
N GLN A 54 9.08 15.69 -7.67
CA GLN A 54 7.76 15.21 -8.09
C GLN A 54 7.70 13.68 -8.02
N LYS A 55 6.63 13.17 -7.41
CA LYS A 55 6.30 11.76 -7.33
C LYS A 55 5.02 11.50 -8.13
N LEU A 56 5.03 10.45 -8.93
CA LEU A 56 3.86 9.98 -9.68
C LEU A 56 3.65 8.48 -9.45
N MET A 57 2.44 8.08 -9.09
CA MET A 57 2.00 6.69 -9.12
C MET A 57 1.09 6.49 -10.31
N ILE A 58 1.34 5.47 -11.14
CA ILE A 58 0.50 5.14 -12.29
C ILE A 58 -0.15 3.76 -12.08
N PRO A 59 -1.46 3.70 -11.76
CA PRO A 59 -2.20 2.44 -11.72
C PRO A 59 -2.24 1.75 -13.09
N GLY A 60 -2.24 0.43 -13.12
CA GLY A 60 -2.32 -0.39 -14.32
C GLY A 60 -1.06 -0.38 -15.20
N ARG A 61 0.08 0.14 -14.70
CA ARG A 61 1.35 0.15 -15.44
C ARG A 61 2.50 -0.37 -14.60
N VAL A 62 3.50 -0.90 -15.29
CA VAL A 62 4.81 -1.28 -14.72
C VAL A 62 5.95 -0.42 -15.28
N THR A 63 5.64 0.55 -16.14
CA THR A 63 6.60 1.45 -16.79
C THR A 63 6.20 2.90 -16.59
N CYS A 64 7.20 3.76 -16.36
CA CYS A 64 7.01 5.20 -16.21
C CYS A 64 6.80 5.89 -17.56
N THR A 65 6.18 7.07 -17.53
CA THR A 65 6.11 7.97 -18.69
C THR A 65 7.50 8.46 -19.10
N ARG A 66 7.67 8.85 -20.37
CA ARG A 66 8.97 9.32 -20.88
C ARG A 66 9.54 10.47 -20.02
N GLY A 67 10.83 10.38 -19.70
CA GLY A 67 11.53 11.38 -18.89
C GLY A 67 11.30 11.28 -17.37
N TRP A 68 10.65 10.22 -16.90
CA TRP A 68 10.52 9.89 -15.49
C TRP A 68 11.36 8.66 -15.15
N THR A 69 11.93 8.66 -13.95
CA THR A 69 12.74 7.56 -13.42
C THR A 69 11.86 6.63 -12.59
N ARG A 70 11.89 5.33 -12.90
CA ARG A 70 11.19 4.31 -12.13
C ARG A 70 11.87 4.09 -10.79
N GLN A 71 11.11 4.21 -9.70
CA GLN A 71 11.57 3.88 -8.36
C GLN A 71 11.27 2.42 -8.03
N TYR A 72 10.00 2.01 -8.17
CA TYR A 72 9.61 0.61 -7.99
C TYR A 72 8.30 0.29 -8.73
N THR A 73 7.98 -1.00 -8.79
CA THR A 73 6.74 -1.53 -9.38
C THR A 73 6.11 -2.51 -8.41
N GLY A 74 4.80 -2.72 -8.56
CA GLY A 74 4.10 -3.66 -7.74
C GLY A 74 2.62 -3.74 -8.07
N PHE A 75 1.80 -3.87 -7.04
CA PHE A 75 0.36 -4.07 -7.17
C PHE A 75 -0.40 -2.98 -6.41
N LEU A 76 -1.48 -2.52 -7.02
CA LEU A 76 -2.37 -1.55 -6.41
C LEU A 76 -3.07 -2.24 -5.22
N ALA A 77 -3.09 -1.56 -4.08
CA ALA A 77 -3.73 -2.05 -2.87
C ALA A 77 -4.59 -0.96 -2.21
N THR A 78 -5.60 -1.37 -1.47
CA THR A 78 -6.43 -0.48 -0.64
C THR A 78 -6.97 -1.23 0.56
N GLN A 79 -7.35 -0.49 1.60
CA GLN A 79 -8.03 -1.05 2.78
C GLN A 79 -9.26 -1.89 2.36
N TYR A 80 -9.50 -3.00 3.05
CA TYR A 80 -10.74 -3.76 2.89
C TYR A 80 -11.95 -2.94 3.32
N GLY A 81 -12.90 -2.74 2.40
CA GLY A 81 -14.05 -1.87 2.60
C GLY A 81 -15.16 -2.42 3.49
N LYS A 82 -15.19 -3.72 3.81
CA LYS A 82 -16.25 -4.31 4.65
C LYS A 82 -15.75 -4.46 6.10
N GLY A 83 -16.25 -3.63 7.01
CA GLY A 83 -16.05 -3.77 8.46
C GLY A 83 -14.83 -3.02 9.03
N HIS A 84 -13.86 -2.61 8.20
CA HIS A 84 -12.69 -1.84 8.64
C HIS A 84 -12.79 -0.40 8.14
N VAL A 85 -13.40 0.46 8.95
CA VAL A 85 -13.52 1.90 8.64
C VAL A 85 -12.18 2.57 8.90
N SER A 86 -11.36 2.75 7.86
CA SER A 86 -10.18 3.61 7.88
C SER A 86 -10.11 4.43 6.58
N SER A 87 -9.31 5.48 6.58
CA SER A 87 -9.06 6.27 5.37
C SER A 87 -8.47 5.38 4.27
N SER A 88 -9.25 5.05 3.25
CA SER A 88 -8.81 4.20 2.14
C SER A 88 -8.33 5.05 0.96
N GLN A 89 -7.02 5.06 0.73
CA GLN A 89 -6.44 5.51 -0.53
C GLN A 89 -5.83 4.31 -1.26
N TYR A 90 -5.88 4.33 -2.59
CA TYR A 90 -5.11 3.38 -3.38
C TYR A 90 -3.62 3.67 -3.24
N ILE A 91 -2.86 2.67 -2.80
CA ILE A 91 -1.40 2.71 -2.68
C ILE A 91 -0.78 1.70 -3.63
N CYS A 92 0.48 1.94 -4.00
CA CYS A 92 1.27 0.98 -4.76
C CYS A 92 2.16 0.18 -3.81
N MET A 93 1.77 -1.06 -3.53
CA MET A 93 2.56 -2.00 -2.72
C MET A 93 3.63 -2.63 -3.60
N ASP A 94 4.87 -2.69 -3.12
CA ASP A 94 6.00 -3.26 -3.87
C ASP A 94 5.73 -4.73 -4.28
N SER A 95 6.23 -5.15 -5.44
CA SER A 95 6.19 -6.55 -5.91
C SER A 95 7.05 -7.53 -5.09
N ARG A 96 7.94 -7.02 -4.26
CA ARG A 96 8.83 -7.76 -3.36
C ARG A 96 8.69 -7.21 -1.94
N PRO A 97 7.49 -7.33 -1.34
CA PRO A 97 7.26 -6.85 0.00
C PRO A 97 8.14 -7.59 1.00
N THR A 98 8.50 -6.90 2.08
CA THR A 98 9.17 -7.47 3.25
C THR A 98 8.29 -7.33 4.48
N ALA A 99 8.59 -8.11 5.52
CA ALA A 99 8.04 -7.92 6.85
C ALA A 99 8.93 -6.97 7.65
N ALA A 100 8.35 -6.30 8.66
CA ALA A 100 9.15 -5.62 9.68
C ALA A 100 9.86 -6.65 10.58
N ASP A 101 10.98 -6.26 11.19
CA ASP A 101 11.76 -7.11 12.11
C ASP A 101 10.99 -7.50 13.39
N GLY A 102 9.76 -7.00 13.58
CA GLY A 102 8.89 -7.37 14.68
C GLY A 102 7.41 -7.08 14.41
N GLY A 103 6.57 -7.82 15.13
CA GLY A 103 5.12 -7.84 14.97
C GLY A 103 4.70 -8.86 13.91
N HIS A 104 4.38 -10.05 14.41
CA HIS A 104 3.93 -11.22 13.67
C HIS A 104 2.60 -11.72 14.26
N ARG A 105 1.84 -10.79 14.86
CA ARG A 105 0.56 -11.06 15.50
C ARG A 105 -0.49 -10.44 14.60
N ASN A 106 -1.55 -11.20 14.32
CA ASN A 106 -2.72 -10.65 13.67
C ASN A 106 -3.47 -9.77 14.67
N ASP A 107 -3.24 -8.46 14.58
CA ASP A 107 -3.79 -7.44 15.47
C ASP A 107 -5.03 -6.74 14.86
N ASN A 108 -5.46 -7.17 13.67
CA ASN A 108 -6.55 -6.58 12.88
C ASN A 108 -6.40 -5.06 12.68
N GLY A 109 -5.19 -4.64 12.31
CA GLY A 109 -4.81 -3.25 12.06
C GLY A 109 -5.32 -2.71 10.72
N ALA A 110 -4.45 -1.98 10.01
CA ALA A 110 -4.72 -1.55 8.63
C ALA A 110 -4.37 -2.69 7.65
N LEU A 111 -5.36 -3.15 6.89
CA LEU A 111 -5.27 -4.34 6.04
C LEU A 111 -5.38 -3.94 4.56
N PRO A 112 -4.26 -3.66 3.87
CA PRO A 112 -4.27 -3.37 2.44
C PRO A 112 -4.39 -4.66 1.62
N TYR A 113 -5.47 -4.78 0.84
CA TYR A 113 -5.71 -5.89 -0.07
C TYR A 113 -5.38 -5.51 -1.52
N PRO A 114 -4.89 -6.47 -2.33
CA PRO A 114 -4.70 -6.27 -3.77
C PRO A 114 -6.02 -5.91 -4.45
N VAL A 115 -5.94 -4.93 -5.36
CA VAL A 115 -7.09 -4.48 -6.14
C VAL A 115 -7.21 -5.32 -7.39
N GLN A 116 -8.37 -5.91 -7.62
CA GLN A 116 -8.69 -6.59 -8.87
C GLN A 116 -9.53 -5.70 -9.78
N ALA A 117 -9.31 -5.82 -11.10
CA ALA A 117 -10.19 -5.17 -12.08
C ALA A 117 -11.59 -5.79 -12.02
N ALA A 118 -12.61 -4.96 -12.20
CA ALA A 118 -13.98 -5.38 -12.46
C ALA A 118 -14.47 -4.69 -13.73
N CYS A 119 -14.81 -5.46 -14.77
CA CYS A 119 -15.41 -4.92 -15.98
C CYS A 119 -16.74 -4.21 -15.68
N GLY A 120 -17.08 -3.20 -16.48
CA GLY A 120 -18.22 -2.31 -16.28
C GLY A 120 -17.83 -0.94 -16.79
N ALA A 121 -17.68 0.03 -15.88
CA ALA A 121 -17.08 1.32 -16.22
C ALA A 121 -15.59 1.20 -16.64
N LEU A 122 -14.88 0.15 -16.21
CA LEU A 122 -13.54 -0.14 -16.73
C LEU A 122 -13.63 -0.70 -18.15
N PRO A 123 -12.87 -0.15 -19.12
CA PRO A 123 -12.93 -0.55 -20.52
C PRO A 123 -12.29 -1.92 -20.73
N CYS A 124 -13.13 -2.94 -20.94
CA CYS A 124 -12.69 -4.28 -21.35
C CYS A 124 -12.65 -4.36 -22.89
N PRO A 125 -11.74 -5.14 -23.50
CA PRO A 125 -10.90 -6.19 -22.90
C PRO A 125 -9.53 -5.73 -22.38
N LYS A 126 -9.22 -4.42 -22.39
CA LYS A 126 -7.93 -3.90 -21.89
C LYS A 126 -7.75 -4.23 -20.41
N TYR A 127 -8.81 -4.08 -19.63
CA TYR A 127 -8.93 -4.68 -18.30
C TYR A 127 -9.60 -6.05 -18.39
N ARG A 128 -9.30 -6.91 -17.42
CA ARG A 128 -9.87 -8.26 -17.33
C ARG A 128 -10.36 -8.49 -15.91
N THR A 129 -11.66 -8.78 -15.75
CA THR A 129 -12.25 -9.05 -14.44
C THR A 129 -11.43 -10.09 -13.66
N GLY A 130 -11.21 -9.82 -12.38
CA GLY A 130 -10.46 -10.71 -11.47
C GLY A 130 -8.94 -10.64 -11.63
N LYS A 131 -8.39 -9.84 -12.56
CA LYS A 131 -6.95 -9.63 -12.64
C LYS A 131 -6.51 -8.52 -11.69
N THR A 132 -5.49 -8.81 -10.88
CA THR A 132 -4.86 -7.82 -9.99
C THR A 132 -4.25 -6.67 -10.80
N ILE A 133 -4.51 -5.45 -10.37
CA ILE A 133 -4.02 -4.22 -11.01
C ILE A 133 -2.56 -3.98 -10.58
N SER A 134 -1.66 -3.85 -11.55
CA SER A 134 -0.28 -3.46 -11.30
C SER A 134 -0.15 -1.96 -11.03
N CYS A 135 1.01 -1.52 -10.57
CA CYS A 135 1.32 -0.10 -10.42
C CYS A 135 2.83 0.15 -10.52
N VAL A 136 3.19 1.39 -10.81
CA VAL A 136 4.57 1.88 -10.83
C VAL A 136 4.63 3.21 -10.11
N VAL A 137 5.71 3.40 -9.34
CA VAL A 137 6.04 4.69 -8.73
C VAL A 137 7.27 5.26 -9.43
N CYS A 138 7.14 6.52 -9.82
CA CYS A 138 8.10 7.25 -10.62
C CYS A 138 8.45 8.59 -9.97
N THR A 139 9.66 9.07 -10.23
CA THR A 139 10.10 10.42 -9.86
C THR A 139 10.70 11.16 -11.05
N LYS A 140 10.73 12.49 -10.97
CA LYS A 140 11.34 13.37 -11.96
C LYS A 140 12.08 14.50 -11.28
#